data_AF-A0A7Y5C736-F1
#
_entry.id   AF-A0A7Y5C736-F1
#
_cell.length_a   1.000
_cell.length_b   1.000
_cell.length_c   1.000
_cell.angle_alpha   90.00
_cell.angle_beta   90.00
_cell.angle_gamma   90.00
#
_symmetry.space_group_name_H-M   'P 1'
#
loop_
_entity.id
_entity.type
_entity.pdbx_description
1 polymer ?
#
loop_
_entity_poly.entity_id
_entity_poly.type
_entity_poly.pdbx_seq_one_letter_code
_entity_poly.pdbx_strand_id
1 'polypeptide(L)'
;MTTRDLMLDIAREAILARAARDGYQPGEYVPETDHEGYVISLLIALHHWCHAYGHDWTAELNRAQALFEEDVEECREQRTAVSSD
;
A
#
# COMPACT_ATOMS: atom_id res chain seq x y z
N MET A 1 7.05 -13.20 7.96
CA MET A 1 6.64 -12.04 7.16
C MET A 1 5.35 -11.54 7.76
N THR A 2 5.32 -10.31 8.26
CA THR A 2 4.11 -9.72 8.86
C THR A 2 3.14 -9.28 7.75
N THR A 3 1.86 -9.09 8.07
CA THR A 3 0.89 -8.50 7.12
C THR A 3 1.38 -7.15 6.62
N ARG A 4 1.95 -6.33 7.52
CA ARG A 4 2.61 -5.07 7.19
C ARG A 4 3.71 -5.23 6.13
N ASP A 5 4.62 -6.21 6.29
CA ASP A 5 5.70 -6.43 5.31
C ASP A 5 5.12 -6.79 3.94
N LEU A 6 4.10 -7.66 3.91
CA LEU A 6 3.42 -8.03 2.67
C LEU A 6 2.75 -6.81 2.00
N MET A 7 2.07 -5.96 2.76
CA MET A 7 1.42 -4.76 2.23
C MET A 7 2.45 -3.77 1.66
N LEU A 8 3.61 -3.63 2.31
CA LEU A 8 4.72 -2.81 1.81
C LEU A 8 5.30 -3.37 0.50
N ASP A 9 5.47 -4.70 0.40
CA ASP A 9 5.96 -5.34 -0.82
C ASP A 9 4.99 -5.14 -2.00
N ILE A 10 3.69 -5.36 -1.78
CA ILE A 10 2.65 -5.11 -2.79
C ILE A 10 2.67 -3.65 -3.26
N ALA A 11 2.75 -2.71 -2.32
CA ALA A 11 2.83 -1.28 -2.64
C ALA A 11 4.09 -0.97 -3.46
N ARG A 12 5.25 -1.51 -3.06
CA ARG A 12 6.52 -1.33 -3.78
C ARG A 12 6.42 -1.81 -5.22
N GLU A 13 5.87 -3.00 -5.45
CA GLU A 13 5.68 -3.57 -6.79
C GLU A 13 4.76 -2.70 -7.66
N ALA A 14 3.62 -2.26 -7.11
CA ALA A 14 2.67 -1.41 -7.83
C ALA A 14 3.27 -0.06 -8.22
N ILE A 15 4.02 0.56 -7.30
CA ILE A 15 4.71 1.84 -7.54
C ILE A 15 5.78 1.67 -8.63
N LEU A 16 6.61 0.63 -8.54
CA LEU A 16 7.65 0.39 -9.55
C LEU A 16 7.05 0.09 -10.93
N ALA A 17 5.97 -0.68 -10.98
CA ALA A 17 5.25 -0.96 -12.23
C ALA A 17 4.68 0.32 -12.86
N ARG A 18 4.23 1.28 -12.05
CA ARG A 18 3.78 2.59 -12.52
C ARG A 18 4.95 3.45 -12.99
N ALA A 19 6.05 3.51 -12.23
CA ALA A 19 7.24 4.26 -12.61
C ALA A 19 7.81 3.76 -13.94
N ALA A 20 7.85 2.45 -14.18
CA ALA A 20 8.30 1.88 -15.45
C ALA A 20 7.48 2.38 -16.66
N ARG A 21 6.19 2.71 -16.47
CA ARG A 21 5.35 3.30 -17.54
C ARG A 21 5.72 4.74 -17.87
N ASP A 22 6.42 5.44 -16.98
CA ASP A 22 6.99 6.78 -17.22
C ASP A 22 8.44 6.71 -17.75
N GLY A 23 8.94 5.50 -18.01
CA GLY A 23 10.24 5.27 -18.68
C GLY A 23 11.41 5.01 -17.75
N TYR A 24 11.20 4.99 -16.43
CA TYR A 24 12.23 4.64 -15.45
C TYR A 24 12.75 3.21 -15.69
N GLN A 25 14.06 3.04 -15.74
CA GLN A 25 14.69 1.73 -15.81
C GLN A 25 14.73 1.05 -14.44
N PRO A 26 14.87 -0.29 -14.39
CA PRO A 26 15.04 -1.01 -13.13
C PRO A 26 16.20 -0.45 -12.31
N GLY A 27 15.91 -0.03 -11.07
CA GLY A 27 16.91 0.53 -10.14
C GLY A 27 17.11 2.04 -10.22
N GLU A 28 16.51 2.74 -11.19
CA GLU A 28 16.58 4.21 -11.27
C GLU A 28 15.61 4.92 -10.31
N TYR A 29 14.50 4.26 -9.97
CA TYR A 29 13.48 4.79 -9.08
C TYR A 29 13.49 4.05 -7.74
N VAL A 30 13.51 4.82 -6.64
CA VAL A 30 13.49 4.32 -5.26
C VAL A 30 12.18 4.75 -4.58
N PRO A 31 11.18 3.85 -4.50
CA PRO A 31 9.86 4.15 -3.93
C PRO A 31 9.90 4.70 -2.51
N GLU A 32 10.86 4.26 -1.69
CA GLU A 32 10.95 4.62 -0.27
C GLU A 32 11.30 6.09 -0.03
N THR A 33 11.88 6.76 -1.03
CA THR A 33 12.37 8.14 -0.92
C THR A 33 11.45 9.17 -1.58
N ASP A 34 10.43 8.72 -2.31
CA ASP A 34 9.49 9.60 -3.01
C ASP A 34 8.14 9.63 -2.26
N HIS A 35 7.95 10.70 -1.49
CA HIS A 35 6.79 10.86 -0.60
C HIS A 35 5.46 11.03 -1.35
N GLU A 36 5.49 11.46 -2.61
CA GLU A 36 4.28 11.60 -3.44
C GLU A 36 4.16 10.46 -4.48
N GLY A 37 5.27 9.80 -4.80
CA GLY A 37 5.68 9.42 -6.15
C GLY A 37 4.66 8.80 -7.09
N TYR A 38 3.77 7.94 -6.62
CA TYR A 38 2.68 7.40 -7.45
C TYR A 38 1.40 7.03 -6.69
N VAL A 39 1.34 7.31 -5.38
CA VAL A 39 0.21 6.87 -4.52
C VAL A 39 -1.11 7.40 -5.05
N ILE A 40 -1.18 8.69 -5.38
CA ILE A 40 -2.40 9.31 -5.93
C ILE A 40 -2.79 8.68 -7.27
N SER A 41 -1.83 8.40 -8.15
CA SER A 41 -2.12 7.79 -9.45
C SER A 41 -2.66 6.36 -9.30
N LEU A 42 -2.15 5.61 -8.32
CA LEU A 42 -2.64 4.27 -8.00
C LEU A 42 -4.05 4.31 -7.39
N LEU A 43 -4.32 5.26 -6.48
CA LEU A 43 -5.67 5.47 -5.93
C LEU A 43 -6.68 5.84 -7.01
N ILE A 44 -6.31 6.72 -7.95
CA ILE A 44 -7.16 7.07 -9.10
C ILE A 44 -7.40 5.84 -9.98
N ALA A 45 -6.36 5.04 -10.24
CA ALA A 45 -6.50 3.82 -11.03
C ALA A 45 -7.45 2.79 -10.37
N LEU A 46 -7.34 2.59 -9.05
CA LEU A 46 -8.23 1.72 -8.29
C LEU A 46 -9.67 2.24 -8.26
N HIS A 47 -9.86 3.56 -8.15
CA HIS A 47 -11.20 4.14 -8.21
C HIS A 47 -11.83 3.95 -9.61
N HIS A 48 -11.07 4.17 -10.68
CA HIS A 48 -11.52 3.85 -12.04
C HIS A 48 -11.87 2.37 -12.22
N TRP A 49 -11.08 1.48 -11.64
CA TRP A 49 -11.37 0.05 -11.64
C TRP A 49 -12.70 -0.25 -10.95
N CYS A 50 -12.90 0.28 -9.73
CA CYS A 50 -14.15 0.09 -8.99
C CYS A 50 -15.36 0.58 -9.80
N HIS A 51 -15.23 1.76 -10.41
CA HIS A 51 -16.28 2.32 -11.26
C HIS A 51 -16.57 1.43 -12.49
N ALA A 52 -15.54 0.95 -13.18
CA ALA A 52 -15.70 0.16 -14.40
C ALA A 52 -16.33 -1.23 -14.15
N TYR A 53 -16.06 -1.83 -12.99
CA TYR A 53 -16.51 -3.18 -12.65
C TYR A 53 -17.64 -3.22 -11.61
N GLY A 54 -18.17 -2.05 -11.23
CA GLY A 54 -19.30 -1.94 -10.30
C GLY A 54 -18.98 -2.30 -8.85
N HIS A 55 -17.72 -2.13 -8.42
CA HIS A 55 -17.35 -2.24 -7.01
C HIS A 55 -17.68 -0.95 -6.27
N ASP A 56 -18.15 -1.07 -5.03
CA ASP A 56 -18.41 0.07 -4.16
C ASP A 56 -17.09 0.58 -3.57
N TRP A 57 -16.56 1.65 -4.16
CA TRP A 57 -15.33 2.31 -3.74
C TRP A 57 -15.34 2.70 -2.26
N THR A 58 -16.45 3.23 -1.75
CA THR A 58 -16.55 3.65 -0.35
C THR A 58 -16.50 2.43 0.58
N ALA A 59 -17.17 1.34 0.22
CA ALA A 59 -17.11 0.10 0.99
C ALA A 59 -15.70 -0.53 0.96
N GLU A 60 -14.99 -0.48 -0.17
CA GLU A 60 -13.59 -0.94 -0.23
C GLU A 60 -12.68 -0.11 0.67
N LEU A 61 -12.80 1.22 0.64
CA LEU A 61 -12.02 2.11 1.50
C LEU A 61 -12.28 1.84 2.99
N ASN A 62 -13.54 1.67 3.38
CA ASN A 62 -13.89 1.39 4.78
C ASN A 62 -13.29 0.05 5.25
N ARG A 63 -13.32 -0.98 4.40
CA ARG A 63 -12.68 -2.27 4.72
C ARG A 63 -11.16 -2.14 4.82
N ALA A 64 -10.54 -1.43 3.88
CA ALA A 64 -9.10 -1.21 3.89
C ALA A 64 -8.65 -0.46 5.15
N GLN A 65 -9.42 0.55 5.59
CA GLN A 65 -9.14 1.29 6.83
C GLN A 65 -9.20 0.39 8.06
N ALA A 66 -10.22 -0.46 8.18
CA ALA A 66 -10.35 -1.38 9.31
C ALA A 66 -9.17 -2.37 9.38
N LEU A 67 -8.80 -2.98 8.25
CA LEU A 67 -7.65 -3.90 8.18
C LEU A 67 -6.33 -3.20 8.53
N PHE A 68 -6.15 -1.96 8.09
CA PHE A 68 -4.96 -1.17 8.46
C PHE A 68 -4.90 -0.90 9.96
N GLU A 69 -6.03 -0.58 10.60
CA GLU A 69 -6.10 -0.37 12.05
C GLU A 69 -5.77 -1.64 12.84
N GLU A 70 -6.25 -2.80 12.37
CA GLU A 70 -5.90 -4.12 12.91
C GLU A 70 -4.39 -4.37 12.80
N ASP A 71 -3.80 -4.19 11.61
CA ASP A 71 -2.35 -4.35 11.38
C ASP A 71 -1.50 -3.45 12.31
N VAL A 72 -1.95 -2.21 12.53
CA VAL A 72 -1.27 -1.25 13.41
C VAL A 72 -1.31 -1.70 14.86
N GLU A 73 -2.45 -2.23 15.32
CA GLU A 73 -2.59 -2.70 16.69
C GLU A 73 -1.76 -3.96 16.93
N GLU A 74 -1.80 -4.93 16.01
CA GLU A 74 -0.94 -6.13 16.08
C GLU A 74 0.56 -5.75 16.17
N CYS A 75 1.00 -4.76 15.39
CA CYS A 75 2.37 -4.26 15.45
C CYS A 75 2.72 -3.62 16.80
N ARG A 76 1.76 -2.96 17.47
CA ARG A 76 1.97 -2.37 18.80
C ARG A 76 2.11 -3.45 19.86
N GLU A 77 1.22 -4.43 19.85
CA GLU A 77 1.22 -5.54 20.81
C GLU A 77 2.53 -6.34 20.74
N GLN A 78 3.01 -6.64 19.53
CA GLN A 78 4.30 -7.31 19.32
C GLN A 78 5.49 -6.51 19.88
N ARG A 79 5.49 -5.18 19.71
CA ARG A 79 6.54 -4.31 20.27
C ARG A 79 6.52 -4.26 21.80
N THR A 80 5.34 -4.29 22.42
CA THR A 80 5.22 -4.31 23.88
C THR A 80 5.64 -5.66 24.48
N ALA A 81 5.37 -6.77 23.79
CA ALA A 81 5.79 -8.11 24.22
C ALA A 81 7.32 -8.25 24.19
N VAL A 82 7.97 -7.79 23.12
CA VAL A 82 9.44 -7.85 22.97
C VAL A 82 10.18 -6.91 23.93
N SER A 83 9.54 -5.84 24.40
CA SER A 83 10.14 -4.90 25.36
C SER A 83 10.05 -5.36 26.83
N SER A 84 9.36 -6.47 27.10
CA SER A 84 9.11 -6.97 28.46
C SER A 84 9.95 -8.22 28.82
N ASP A 85 10.84 -8.65 27.91
CA ASP A 85 11.88 -9.68 28.10
C ASP A 85 13.26 -9.03 28.21
#